data_AF-A0A0L7KW87-F1
#
_entry.id   AF-A0A0L7KW87-F1
#
_cell.length_a   1.000
_cell.length_b   1.000
_cell.length_c   1.000
_cell.angle_alpha   90.00
_cell.angle_beta   90.00
_cell.angle_gamma   90.00
#
_symmetry.space_group_name_H-M   'P 1'
#
loop_
_entity.id
_entity.type
_entity.pdbx_description
1 polymer ?
#
loop_
_entity_poly.entity_id
_entity_poly.type
_entity_poly.pdbx_seq_one_letter_code
_entity_poly.pdbx_strand_id
1 'polypeptide(L)'
;MCPLCDYHCDYWDLKATCLQSRITYLFDNPTTVFFAVFMSFWAACFLELWKRYSAEMTHRWDLTGFDVYEEHPRPQYLARLAHVKRTKHTALKNVKFFMLNVVTGELEPMVPFWRMRLPANLMSFSVVALLVILALATVLGVVLYRMSLLGASILRQKDNKLITYNPILFTSATAACINLVFICIFNYIYQFLAEWLTEKELLRTQTEFDDSLTLKIYLLQFVNYYASIFYIAFFKGNIKSPNQWVKDFKLVDFGNMGLFPEYLEMESKSVGQRFQTGRLRKQGSVPRILGDGIKSPNQWVKDFKLVDFGNMGLFPEYLEMGKF
;
A
#
# COMPACT_ATOMS: atom_id res chain seq x y z
N MET A 1 -8.50 -39.27 -6.83
CA MET A 1 -8.30 -38.56 -5.54
C MET A 1 -9.66 -38.24 -4.94
N CYS A 2 -9.75 -38.16 -3.60
CA CYS A 2 -11.01 -37.87 -2.93
C CYS A 2 -11.59 -36.53 -3.41
N PRO A 3 -12.93 -36.43 -3.52
CA PRO A 3 -13.58 -35.18 -3.84
C PRO A 3 -13.30 -34.14 -2.75
N LEU A 4 -13.27 -32.90 -3.19
CA LEU A 4 -12.85 -31.73 -2.42
C LEU A 4 -14.01 -31.03 -1.72
N CYS A 5 -15.22 -31.56 -1.86
CA CYS A 5 -16.44 -30.97 -1.32
C CYS A 5 -17.31 -32.11 -0.80
N ASP A 6 -18.04 -31.84 0.29
CA ASP A 6 -18.94 -32.81 0.92
C ASP A 6 -20.16 -33.15 0.03
N TYR A 7 -20.61 -32.22 -0.81
CA TYR A 7 -21.77 -32.39 -1.68
C TYR A 7 -21.45 -32.00 -3.14
N HIS A 8 -21.92 -32.80 -4.10
CA HIS A 8 -21.84 -32.53 -5.54
C HIS A 8 -20.43 -32.28 -6.13
N CYS A 9 -19.43 -33.06 -5.71
CA CYS A 9 -18.11 -33.05 -6.32
C CYS A 9 -17.69 -34.46 -6.76
N ASP A 10 -17.24 -34.59 -8.01
CA ASP A 10 -16.75 -35.86 -8.56
C ASP A 10 -15.31 -36.17 -8.11
N TYR A 11 -14.95 -37.45 -8.16
CA TYR A 11 -13.57 -37.88 -8.01
C TYR A 11 -12.72 -37.34 -9.15
N TRP A 12 -11.50 -36.91 -8.85
CA TRP A 12 -10.59 -36.32 -9.83
C TRP A 12 -9.28 -37.09 -9.95
N ASP A 13 -8.68 -37.10 -11.14
CA ASP A 13 -7.43 -37.80 -11.42
C ASP A 13 -6.21 -36.96 -11.05
N LEU A 14 -5.25 -37.59 -10.35
CA LEU A 14 -3.99 -36.94 -9.96
C LEU A 14 -3.16 -36.49 -11.19
N LYS A 15 -3.36 -37.13 -12.35
CA LYS A 15 -2.70 -36.75 -13.60
C LYS A 15 -2.99 -35.30 -14.01
N ALA A 16 -4.14 -34.75 -13.62
CA ALA A 16 -4.53 -33.38 -13.93
C ALA A 16 -3.59 -32.33 -13.30
N THR A 17 -2.89 -32.65 -12.19
CA THR A 17 -1.97 -31.74 -11.50
C THR A 17 -0.50 -31.91 -11.91
N CYS A 18 -0.20 -32.76 -12.90
CA CYS A 18 1.18 -33.09 -13.32
C CYS A 18 1.98 -31.88 -13.84
N LEU A 19 1.33 -30.95 -14.55
CA LEU A 19 2.00 -29.73 -15.00
C LEU A 19 2.40 -28.86 -13.80
N GLN A 20 1.49 -28.70 -12.83
CA GLN A 20 1.74 -27.92 -11.63
C GLN A 20 2.85 -28.53 -10.77
N SER A 21 2.89 -29.86 -10.61
CA SER A 21 3.96 -30.51 -9.85
C SER A 21 5.33 -30.36 -10.52
N ARG A 22 5.39 -30.35 -11.86
CA ARG A 22 6.63 -30.07 -12.60
C ARG A 22 7.11 -28.63 -12.41
N ILE A 23 6.19 -27.66 -12.35
CA ILE A 23 6.52 -26.26 -12.04
C ILE A 23 7.00 -26.14 -10.60
N THR A 24 6.31 -26.75 -9.63
CA THR A 24 6.72 -26.75 -8.22
C THR A 24 8.12 -27.34 -8.07
N TYR A 25 8.44 -28.44 -8.74
CA TYR A 25 9.78 -29.02 -8.71
C TYR A 25 10.85 -28.06 -9.26
N LEU A 26 10.52 -27.16 -10.20
CA LEU A 26 11.47 -26.16 -10.70
C LEU A 26 11.81 -25.09 -9.63
N PHE A 27 10.86 -24.74 -8.77
CA PHE A 27 11.05 -23.78 -7.67
C PHE A 27 11.57 -24.43 -6.38
N ASP A 28 11.12 -25.63 -6.06
CA ASP A 28 11.51 -26.36 -4.84
C ASP A 28 12.70 -27.30 -5.12
N ASN A 29 13.78 -26.71 -5.64
CA ASN A 29 15.04 -27.40 -5.88
C ASN A 29 16.04 -27.15 -4.75
N PRO A 30 16.98 -28.08 -4.45
CA PRO A 30 18.05 -27.84 -3.48
C PRO A 30 18.87 -26.56 -3.75
N THR A 31 18.95 -26.13 -5.02
CA THR A 31 19.59 -24.88 -5.43
C THR A 31 18.94 -23.63 -4.84
N THR A 32 17.63 -23.63 -4.56
CA THR A 32 16.95 -22.44 -4.04
C THR A 32 17.34 -22.12 -2.60
N VAL A 33 17.81 -23.12 -1.84
CA VAL A 33 18.40 -22.91 -0.52
C VAL A 33 19.68 -22.07 -0.63
N PHE A 34 20.57 -22.40 -1.57
CA PHE A 34 21.78 -21.61 -1.82
C PHE A 34 21.45 -20.21 -2.33
N PHE A 35 20.44 -20.09 -3.20
CA PHE A 35 19.96 -18.81 -3.68
C PHE A 35 19.43 -17.92 -2.55
N ALA A 36 18.67 -18.47 -1.59
CA ALA A 36 18.15 -17.71 -0.45
C ALA A 36 19.26 -17.14 0.46
N VAL A 37 20.33 -17.92 0.68
CA VAL A 37 21.52 -17.44 1.40
C VAL A 37 22.22 -16.33 0.62
N PHE A 38 22.40 -16.52 -0.69
CA PHE A 38 22.99 -15.49 -1.56
C PHE A 38 22.16 -14.20 -1.57
N MET A 39 20.84 -14.27 -1.70
CA MET A 39 19.95 -13.11 -1.69
C MET A 39 20.01 -12.33 -0.37
N SER A 40 20.17 -13.05 0.76
CA SER A 40 20.32 -12.43 2.08
C SER A 40 21.63 -11.64 2.18
N PHE A 41 22.73 -12.21 1.67
CA PHE A 41 24.02 -11.52 1.60
C PHE A 41 24.00 -10.34 0.62
N TRP A 42 23.42 -10.55 -0.56
CA TRP A 42 23.27 -9.51 -1.59
C TRP A 42 22.47 -8.32 -1.07
N ALA A 43 21.36 -8.54 -0.36
CA ALA A 43 20.55 -7.47 0.22
C ALA A 43 21.35 -6.65 1.25
N ALA A 44 22.13 -7.30 2.12
CA ALA A 44 23.00 -6.61 3.08
C ALA A 44 24.10 -5.80 2.38
N CYS A 45 24.79 -6.40 1.40
CA CYS A 45 25.81 -5.71 0.61
C CYS A 45 25.23 -4.53 -0.18
N PHE A 46 24.05 -4.69 -0.76
CA PHE A 46 23.37 -3.64 -1.50
C PHE A 46 23.10 -2.42 -0.60
N LEU A 47 22.57 -2.63 0.62
CA LEU A 47 22.32 -1.54 1.56
C LEU A 47 23.61 -0.82 1.99
N GLU A 48 24.69 -1.54 2.25
CA GLU A 48 25.97 -0.93 2.63
C GLU A 48 26.62 -0.17 1.45
N LEU A 49 26.57 -0.72 0.24
CA LEU A 49 27.05 -0.03 -0.95
C LEU A 49 26.20 1.20 -1.28
N TRP A 50 24.88 1.12 -1.07
CA TRP A 50 23.97 2.25 -1.24
C TRP A 50 24.26 3.37 -0.24
N LYS A 51 24.49 3.05 1.05
CA LYS A 51 24.92 4.04 2.05
C LYS A 51 26.21 4.75 1.62
N ARG A 52 27.19 4.00 1.11
CA ARG A 52 28.46 4.57 0.63
C ARG A 52 28.25 5.48 -0.58
N TYR A 53 27.45 5.03 -1.55
CA TYR A 53 27.10 5.81 -2.74
C TYR A 53 26.33 7.09 -2.39
N SER A 54 25.35 6.99 -1.48
CA SER A 54 24.59 8.14 -0.99
C SER A 54 25.49 9.16 -0.32
N ALA A 55 26.43 8.72 0.54
CA ALA A 55 27.36 9.63 1.22
C ALA A 55 28.31 10.34 0.23
N GLU A 56 28.80 9.64 -0.79
CA GLU A 56 29.59 10.24 -1.87
C GLU A 56 28.78 11.30 -2.63
N MET A 57 27.50 11.03 -2.93
CA MET A 57 26.63 11.98 -3.61
C MET A 57 26.33 13.21 -2.76
N THR A 58 25.99 13.02 -1.47
CA THR A 58 25.75 14.12 -0.52
C THR A 58 26.98 15.03 -0.40
N HIS A 59 28.19 14.45 -0.36
CA HIS A 59 29.43 15.23 -0.33
C HIS A 59 29.68 15.95 -1.65
N ARG A 60 29.48 15.28 -2.80
CA ARG A 60 29.67 15.91 -4.13
C ARG A 60 28.73 17.07 -4.39
N TRP A 61 27.53 17.00 -3.84
CA TRP A 61 26.51 18.05 -3.96
C TRP A 61 26.53 19.05 -2.82
N ASP A 62 27.49 18.93 -1.88
CA ASP A 62 27.65 19.82 -0.73
C ASP A 62 26.38 19.95 0.14
N LEU A 63 25.65 18.84 0.29
CA LEU A 63 24.38 18.77 1.03
C LEU A 63 24.55 18.31 2.49
N THR A 64 25.78 18.25 2.99
CA THR A 64 26.05 17.76 4.35
C THR A 64 25.52 18.75 5.39
N GLY A 65 24.49 18.35 6.14
CA GLY A 65 23.92 19.16 7.23
C GLY A 65 22.88 20.20 6.78
N PHE A 66 22.46 20.19 5.51
CA PHE A 66 21.48 21.13 4.95
C PHE A 66 20.16 21.16 5.76
N ASP A 67 19.64 19.99 6.13
CA ASP A 67 18.36 19.87 6.87
C ASP A 67 18.37 20.59 8.23
N VAL A 68 19.53 20.72 8.87
CA VAL A 68 19.63 21.29 10.23
C VAL A 68 19.63 22.82 10.21
N TYR A 69 20.23 23.43 9.18
CA TYR A 69 20.44 24.86 9.12
C TYR A 69 19.37 25.60 8.32
N GLU A 70 18.83 24.99 7.27
CA GLU A 70 18.03 25.70 6.26
C GLU A 70 16.53 25.32 6.28
N GLU A 71 16.15 24.24 6.99
CA GLU A 71 14.77 23.78 6.97
C GLU A 71 13.85 24.63 7.88
N HIS A 72 13.12 25.54 7.25
CA HIS A 72 12.13 26.36 7.92
C HIS A 72 10.89 25.57 8.37
N PRO A 73 10.21 26.00 9.46
CA PRO A 73 8.98 25.38 9.90
C PRO A 73 7.89 25.51 8.82
N ARG A 74 7.12 24.44 8.64
CA ARG A 74 6.08 24.37 7.59
C ARG A 74 5.02 25.47 7.79
N PRO A 75 4.57 26.17 6.73
CA PRO A 75 3.57 27.22 6.86
C PRO A 75 2.23 26.71 7.43
N GLN A 76 1.84 25.49 7.08
CA GLN A 76 0.62 24.86 7.60
C GLN A 76 0.70 24.58 9.11
N TYR A 77 1.89 24.19 9.59
CA TYR A 77 2.16 24.01 11.02
C TYR A 77 2.01 25.35 11.74
N LEU A 78 2.65 26.42 11.25
CA LEU A 78 2.54 27.77 11.83
C LEU A 78 1.10 28.29 11.83
N ALA A 79 0.35 28.11 10.74
CA ALA A 79 -1.03 28.54 10.63
C ALA A 79 -1.93 27.83 11.66
N ARG A 80 -1.83 26.51 11.78
CA ARG A 80 -2.63 25.72 12.73
C ARG A 80 -2.26 26.05 14.17
N LEU A 81 -0.99 26.31 14.42
CA LEU A 81 -0.48 26.72 15.72
C LEU A 81 -1.01 28.10 16.14
N ALA A 82 -1.09 29.05 15.19
CA ALA A 82 -1.73 30.35 15.40
C ALA A 82 -3.22 30.21 15.72
N HIS A 83 -3.93 29.30 15.05
CA HIS A 83 -5.32 28.98 15.37
C HIS A 83 -5.49 28.41 16.79
N VAL A 84 -4.68 27.41 17.16
CA VAL A 84 -4.73 26.81 18.50
C VAL A 84 -4.42 27.83 19.60
N LYS A 85 -3.45 28.73 19.36
CA LYS A 85 -3.11 29.82 20.29
C LYS A 85 -4.30 30.75 20.54
N ARG A 86 -5.06 31.10 19.49
CA ARG A 86 -6.27 31.94 19.62
C ARG A 86 -7.36 31.21 20.42
N THR A 87 -7.62 29.94 20.12
CA THR A 87 -8.73 29.19 20.74
C THR A 87 -8.45 28.76 22.18
N LYS A 88 -7.20 28.45 22.53
CA LYS A 88 -6.82 27.92 23.87
C LYS A 88 -6.15 28.94 24.79
N HIS A 89 -6.24 30.23 24.46
CA HIS A 89 -5.54 31.31 25.17
C HIS A 89 -5.82 31.36 26.69
N THR A 90 -6.98 30.88 27.13
CA THR A 90 -7.37 30.79 28.55
C THR A 90 -6.86 29.54 29.28
N ALA A 91 -6.56 28.43 28.57
CA ALA A 91 -6.23 27.13 29.17
C ALA A 91 -4.73 26.79 29.18
N LEU A 92 -3.89 27.59 28.51
CA LEU A 92 -2.46 27.33 28.30
C LEU A 92 -1.55 28.47 28.76
N LYS A 93 -2.03 29.30 29.71
CA LYS A 93 -1.35 30.53 30.18
C LYS A 93 0.03 30.29 30.80
N ASN A 94 0.30 29.07 31.29
CA ASN A 94 1.52 28.71 32.02
C ASN A 94 2.54 27.87 31.21
N VAL A 95 2.30 27.62 29.91
CA VAL A 95 3.21 26.79 29.10
C VAL A 95 4.07 27.68 28.21
N LYS A 96 5.40 27.55 28.35
CA LYS A 96 6.38 28.23 27.52
C LYS A 96 6.29 27.72 26.08
N PHE A 97 5.59 28.48 25.25
CA PHE A 97 5.28 28.11 23.87
C PHE A 97 6.40 28.44 22.89
N PHE A 98 7.28 29.38 23.23
CA PHE A 98 8.42 29.78 22.41
C PHE A 98 9.71 29.42 23.13
N MET A 99 10.62 28.76 22.40
CA MET A 99 11.97 28.46 22.87
C MET A 99 12.98 28.99 21.87
N LEU A 100 14.12 29.42 22.38
CA LEU A 100 15.27 29.76 21.56
C LEU A 100 15.85 28.46 21.03
N ASN A 101 15.92 28.32 19.72
CA ASN A 101 16.61 27.20 19.12
C ASN A 101 18.11 27.36 19.38
N VAL A 102 18.74 26.32 19.94
CA VAL A 102 20.17 26.33 20.30
C VAL A 102 21.06 26.46 19.05
N VAL A 103 20.57 26.00 17.89
CA VAL A 103 21.32 25.97 16.64
C VAL A 103 21.13 27.26 15.84
N THR A 104 19.88 27.67 15.59
CA THR A 104 19.59 28.83 14.72
C THR A 104 19.55 30.15 15.48
N GLY A 105 19.42 30.14 16.81
CA GLY A 105 19.29 31.35 17.61
C GLY A 105 17.96 32.09 17.41
N GLU A 106 17.00 31.51 16.71
CA GLU A 106 15.68 32.09 16.48
C GLU A 106 14.65 31.62 17.52
N LEU A 107 13.65 32.46 17.79
CA LEU A 107 12.54 32.14 18.69
C LEU A 107 11.46 31.37 17.94
N GLU A 108 11.40 30.06 18.17
CA GLU A 108 10.48 29.17 17.47
C GLU A 108 9.38 28.63 18.38
N PRO A 109 8.16 28.43 17.86
CA PRO A 109 7.06 27.93 18.65
C PRO A 109 7.10 26.40 18.75
N MET A 110 7.17 25.88 19.98
CA MET A 110 7.20 24.44 20.27
C MET A 110 5.90 23.96 20.91
N VAL A 111 5.42 22.80 20.45
CA VAL A 111 4.22 22.15 21.02
C VAL A 111 4.59 21.29 22.23
N PRO A 112 3.79 21.32 23.32
CA PRO A 112 4.06 20.48 24.48
C PRO A 112 3.84 19.00 24.16
N PHE A 113 4.88 18.19 24.39
CA PHE A 113 4.89 16.76 24.02
C PHE A 113 3.72 15.99 24.64
N TRP A 114 3.58 16.02 25.96
CA TRP A 114 2.62 15.20 26.70
C TRP A 114 1.14 15.57 26.46
N ARG A 115 0.84 16.86 26.27
CA ARG A 115 -0.54 17.36 26.21
C ARG A 115 -1.10 17.43 24.79
N MET A 116 -0.23 17.50 23.78
CA MET A 116 -0.63 17.67 22.39
C MET A 116 -0.04 16.62 21.45
N ARG A 117 1.30 16.43 21.47
CA ARG A 117 1.96 15.51 20.52
C ARG A 117 1.61 14.05 20.79
N LEU A 118 1.71 13.61 22.06
CA LEU A 118 1.42 12.23 22.45
C LEU A 118 -0.02 11.78 22.11
N PRO A 119 -1.10 12.51 22.52
CA PRO A 119 -2.46 12.08 22.17
C PRO A 119 -2.75 12.11 20.67
N ALA A 120 -2.16 13.06 19.92
CA ALA A 120 -2.29 13.10 18.46
C ALA A 120 -1.60 11.89 17.79
N ASN A 121 -0.38 11.57 18.21
CA ASN A 121 0.36 10.40 17.71
C ASN A 121 -0.34 9.09 18.07
N LEU A 122 -0.89 8.97 19.29
CA LEU A 122 -1.64 7.79 19.70
C LEU A 122 -2.93 7.61 18.87
N MET A 123 -3.66 8.70 18.63
CA MET A 123 -4.82 8.69 17.73
C MET A 123 -4.41 8.27 16.31
N SER A 124 -3.31 8.79 15.79
CA SER A 124 -2.83 8.38 14.46
C SER A 124 -2.46 6.90 14.42
N PHE A 125 -1.73 6.40 15.42
CA PHE A 125 -1.38 4.98 15.50
C PHE A 125 -2.63 4.10 15.57
N SER A 126 -3.62 4.48 16.40
CA SER A 126 -4.88 3.74 16.51
C SER A 126 -5.67 3.71 15.21
N VAL A 127 -5.74 4.83 14.47
CA VAL A 127 -6.46 4.90 13.20
C VAL A 127 -5.73 4.06 12.15
N VAL A 128 -4.40 4.16 12.05
CA VAL A 128 -3.63 3.33 11.11
C VAL A 128 -3.80 1.84 11.40
N ALA A 129 -3.75 1.42 12.67
CA ALA A 129 -4.00 0.04 13.06
C ALA A 129 -5.42 -0.43 12.69
N LEU A 130 -6.43 0.42 12.87
CA LEU A 130 -7.80 0.12 12.45
C LEU A 130 -7.89 -0.05 10.92
N LEU A 131 -7.25 0.84 10.14
CA LEU A 131 -7.23 0.73 8.68
C LEU A 131 -6.53 -0.53 8.20
N VAL A 132 -5.45 -0.94 8.87
CA VAL A 132 -4.75 -2.21 8.60
C VAL A 132 -5.69 -3.40 8.83
N ILE A 133 -6.41 -3.43 9.95
CA ILE A 133 -7.38 -4.50 10.25
C ILE A 133 -8.52 -4.50 9.23
N LEU A 134 -9.02 -3.33 8.86
CA LEU A 134 -10.07 -3.18 7.85
C LEU A 134 -9.59 -3.69 6.48
N ALA A 135 -8.36 -3.37 6.08
CA ALA A 135 -7.77 -3.86 4.84
C ALA A 135 -7.62 -5.39 4.84
N LEU A 136 -7.20 -5.98 5.95
CA LEU A 136 -7.17 -7.44 6.08
C LEU A 136 -8.59 -8.05 5.99
N ALA A 137 -9.57 -7.42 6.64
CA ALA A 137 -10.96 -7.86 6.61
C ALA A 137 -11.58 -7.77 5.20
N THR A 138 -11.25 -6.75 4.41
CA THR A 138 -11.75 -6.62 3.03
C THR A 138 -11.11 -7.65 2.10
N VAL A 139 -9.81 -7.92 2.24
CA VAL A 139 -9.13 -9.01 1.50
C VAL A 139 -9.78 -10.35 1.84
N LEU A 140 -9.98 -10.65 3.13
CA LEU A 140 -10.70 -11.86 3.56
C LEU A 140 -12.14 -11.89 3.01
N GLY A 141 -12.84 -10.76 3.02
CA GLY A 141 -14.19 -10.63 2.47
C GLY A 141 -14.28 -10.92 0.97
N VAL A 142 -13.30 -10.46 0.18
CA VAL A 142 -13.22 -10.77 -1.27
C VAL A 142 -12.94 -12.25 -1.50
N VAL A 143 -12.05 -12.85 -0.71
CA VAL A 143 -11.76 -14.29 -0.78
C VAL A 143 -13.03 -15.08 -0.47
N LEU A 144 -13.72 -14.77 0.64
CA LEU A 144 -14.98 -15.42 1.00
C LEU A 144 -16.08 -15.21 -0.04
N TYR A 145 -16.19 -14.02 -0.63
CA TYR A 145 -17.12 -13.71 -1.72
C TYR A 145 -16.86 -14.61 -2.93
N ARG A 146 -15.60 -14.70 -3.39
CA ARG A 146 -15.19 -15.59 -4.48
C ARG A 146 -15.55 -17.05 -4.16
N MET A 147 -15.31 -17.50 -2.93
CA MET A 147 -15.65 -18.86 -2.50
C MET A 147 -17.16 -19.11 -2.52
N SER A 148 -17.96 -18.16 -2.04
CA SER A 148 -19.42 -18.28 -2.07
C SER A 148 -19.99 -18.35 -3.49
N LEU A 149 -19.43 -17.60 -4.46
CA LEU A 149 -19.87 -17.66 -5.85
C LEU A 149 -19.51 -18.99 -6.52
N LEU A 150 -18.30 -19.50 -6.27
CA LEU A 150 -17.89 -20.80 -6.78
C LEU A 150 -18.78 -21.91 -6.21
N GLY A 151 -19.06 -21.90 -4.90
CA GLY A 151 -19.99 -22.83 -4.26
C GLY A 151 -21.41 -22.72 -4.84
N ALA A 152 -21.92 -21.50 -5.03
CA ALA A 152 -23.24 -21.29 -5.64
C ALA A 152 -23.29 -21.76 -7.10
N SER A 153 -22.21 -21.64 -7.88
CA SER A 153 -22.15 -22.07 -9.28
C SER A 153 -22.18 -23.60 -9.43
N ILE A 154 -21.56 -24.32 -8.50
CA ILE A 154 -21.58 -25.80 -8.45
C ILE A 154 -22.99 -26.29 -8.07
N LEU A 155 -23.63 -25.64 -7.09
CA LEU A 155 -24.98 -26.01 -6.63
C LEU A 155 -26.10 -25.67 -7.65
N ARG A 156 -25.92 -24.62 -8.47
CA ARG A 156 -26.93 -24.16 -9.47
C ARG A 156 -26.77 -24.74 -10.87
N GLN A 157 -25.92 -25.74 -11.07
CA GLN A 157 -25.66 -26.35 -12.38
C GLN A 157 -26.92 -26.89 -13.09
N LYS A 158 -28.08 -26.97 -12.43
CA LYS A 158 -29.30 -27.58 -12.98
C LYS A 158 -30.18 -26.69 -13.86
N ASP A 159 -30.18 -25.35 -13.73
CA ASP A 159 -31.31 -24.56 -14.30
C ASP A 159 -30.98 -23.44 -15.31
N ASN A 160 -29.76 -22.89 -15.38
CA ASN A 160 -29.50 -21.66 -16.18
C ASN A 160 -28.44 -21.84 -17.28
N LYS A 161 -28.87 -21.93 -18.55
CA LYS A 161 -28.04 -22.12 -19.76
C LYS A 161 -27.09 -20.96 -20.11
N LEU A 162 -27.21 -19.79 -19.47
CA LEU A 162 -26.34 -18.63 -19.73
C LEU A 162 -24.96 -18.73 -19.06
N ILE A 163 -24.81 -19.55 -18.02
CA ILE A 163 -23.57 -19.71 -17.24
C ILE A 163 -22.73 -20.90 -17.74
N THR A 164 -23.22 -21.62 -18.75
CA THR A 164 -22.67 -22.91 -19.21
C THR A 164 -21.37 -22.80 -20.01
N TYR A 165 -21.04 -21.62 -20.57
CA TYR A 165 -19.75 -21.38 -21.21
C TYR A 165 -18.71 -20.94 -20.15
N ASN A 166 -18.03 -21.91 -19.53
CA ASN A 166 -16.95 -21.74 -18.54
C ASN A 166 -17.34 -20.92 -17.27
N PRO A 167 -18.14 -21.49 -16.35
CA PRO A 167 -18.53 -20.82 -15.10
C PRO A 167 -17.34 -20.36 -14.25
N ILE A 168 -16.24 -21.10 -14.29
CA ILE A 168 -15.01 -20.82 -13.52
C ILE A 168 -14.32 -19.55 -14.04
N LEU A 169 -14.25 -19.36 -15.36
CA LEU A 169 -13.58 -18.20 -15.96
C LEU A 169 -14.40 -16.92 -15.77
N PHE A 170 -15.72 -17.01 -15.91
CA PHE A 170 -16.63 -15.86 -15.73
C PHE A 170 -16.71 -15.40 -14.26
N THR A 171 -16.79 -16.34 -13.31
CA THR A 171 -16.77 -16.02 -11.87
C THR A 171 -15.42 -15.45 -11.43
N SER A 172 -14.31 -15.98 -11.96
CA SER A 172 -12.98 -15.43 -11.69
C SER A 172 -12.79 -14.02 -12.27
N ALA A 173 -13.30 -13.76 -13.47
CA ALA A 173 -13.17 -12.45 -14.12
C ALA A 173 -13.99 -11.37 -13.40
N THR A 174 -15.23 -11.67 -13.01
CA THR A 174 -16.07 -10.71 -12.28
C THR A 174 -15.56 -10.43 -10.87
N ALA A 175 -15.06 -11.45 -10.15
CA ALA A 175 -14.42 -11.28 -8.85
C ALA A 175 -13.16 -10.42 -8.92
N ALA A 176 -12.30 -10.62 -9.94
CA ALA A 176 -11.11 -9.81 -10.14
C ALA A 176 -11.44 -8.34 -10.42
N CYS A 177 -12.45 -8.07 -11.26
CA CYS A 177 -12.91 -6.70 -11.53
C CYS A 177 -13.45 -5.99 -10.29
N ILE A 178 -14.29 -6.68 -9.50
CA ILE A 178 -14.86 -6.13 -8.26
C ILE A 178 -13.74 -5.85 -7.24
N ASN A 179 -12.82 -6.79 -7.06
CA ASN A 179 -11.66 -6.64 -6.18
C ASN A 179 -10.80 -5.42 -6.57
N LEU A 180 -10.53 -5.28 -7.88
CA LEU A 180 -9.78 -4.14 -8.40
C LEU A 180 -10.49 -2.82 -8.07
N VAL A 181 -11.80 -2.70 -8.31
CA VAL A 181 -12.57 -1.49 -7.98
C VAL A 181 -12.48 -1.14 -6.48
N PHE A 182 -12.64 -2.13 -5.59
CA PHE A 182 -12.52 -1.88 -4.15
C PHE A 182 -11.11 -1.44 -3.74
N ILE A 183 -10.06 -2.09 -4.25
CA ILE A 183 -8.68 -1.71 -3.97
C ILE A 183 -8.40 -0.27 -4.41
N CYS A 184 -8.93 0.15 -5.56
CA CYS A 184 -8.78 1.51 -6.06
C CYS A 184 -9.45 2.56 -5.16
N ILE A 185 -10.69 2.30 -4.75
CA ILE A 185 -11.43 3.18 -3.84
C ILE A 185 -10.71 3.27 -2.50
N PHE A 186 -10.25 2.13 -1.97
CA PHE A 186 -9.52 2.11 -0.69
C PHE A 186 -8.20 2.86 -0.77
N ASN A 187 -7.40 2.67 -1.82
CA ASN A 187 -6.15 3.42 -2.00
C ASN A 187 -6.36 4.94 -2.01
N TYR A 188 -7.42 5.42 -2.67
CA TYR A 188 -7.78 6.84 -2.67
C TYR A 188 -8.15 7.34 -1.28
N ILE A 189 -9.04 6.62 -0.57
CA ILE A 189 -9.43 6.95 0.81
C ILE A 189 -8.22 6.93 1.74
N TYR A 190 -7.29 5.98 1.57
CA TYR A 190 -6.11 5.84 2.42
C TYR A 190 -5.12 6.98 2.25
N GLN A 191 -4.85 7.43 1.02
CA GLN A 191 -3.98 8.60 0.80
C GLN A 191 -4.58 9.84 1.46
N PHE A 192 -5.87 10.10 1.22
CA PHE A 192 -6.57 11.22 1.83
C PHE A 192 -6.55 11.17 3.36
N LEU A 193 -6.79 9.98 3.94
CA LEU A 193 -6.81 9.81 5.39
C LEU A 193 -5.41 9.90 5.99
N ALA A 194 -4.38 9.39 5.31
CA ALA A 194 -3.00 9.49 5.75
C ALA A 194 -2.53 10.95 5.83
N GLU A 195 -2.81 11.75 4.79
CA GLU A 195 -2.55 13.20 4.79
C GLU A 195 -3.30 13.92 5.91
N TRP A 196 -4.59 13.60 6.09
CA TRP A 196 -5.38 14.21 7.16
C TRP A 196 -4.84 13.86 8.55
N LEU A 197 -4.41 12.62 8.78
CA LEU A 197 -3.82 12.18 10.04
C LEU A 197 -2.46 12.83 10.31
N THR A 198 -1.58 12.89 9.32
CA THR A 198 -0.26 13.53 9.47
C THR A 198 -0.39 15.02 9.72
N GLU A 199 -1.36 15.70 9.10
CA GLU A 199 -1.64 17.09 9.41
C GLU A 199 -2.05 17.28 10.89
N LYS A 200 -2.78 16.32 11.48
CA LYS A 200 -3.23 16.39 12.87
C LYS A 200 -2.10 16.19 13.89
N GLU A 201 -1.03 15.50 13.50
CA GLU A 201 0.16 15.29 14.36
C GLU A 201 0.97 16.56 14.58
N LEU A 202 0.73 17.64 13.80
CA LEU A 202 1.42 18.92 13.93
C LEU A 202 2.96 18.76 13.87
N LEU A 203 3.43 18.12 12.80
CA LEU A 203 4.85 17.96 12.51
C LEU A 203 5.46 19.31 12.13
N ARG A 204 6.67 19.58 12.63
CA ARG A 204 7.33 20.89 12.56
C ARG A 204 7.87 21.17 11.15
N THR A 205 8.64 20.22 10.63
CA THR A 205 9.39 20.33 9.38
C THR A 205 8.69 19.58 8.25
N GLN A 206 9.08 19.84 7.01
CA GLN A 206 8.52 19.16 5.84
C GLN A 206 9.09 17.72 5.78
N THR A 207 10.36 17.53 6.13
CA THR A 207 11.01 16.23 6.29
C THR A 207 10.28 15.32 7.28
N GLU A 208 10.02 15.77 8.51
CA GLU A 208 9.29 14.99 9.51
C GLU A 208 7.86 14.65 9.04
N PHE A 209 7.22 15.57 8.31
CA PHE A 209 5.89 15.35 7.73
C PHE A 209 5.91 14.27 6.66
N ASP A 210 6.85 14.36 5.72
CA ASP A 210 7.00 13.42 4.62
C ASP A 210 7.44 12.04 5.11
N ASP A 211 8.32 11.95 6.12
CA ASP A 211 8.71 10.69 6.76
C ASP A 211 7.53 9.99 7.45
N SER A 212 6.74 10.73 8.24
CA SER A 212 5.54 10.19 8.90
C SER A 212 4.49 9.76 7.88
N LEU A 213 4.27 10.56 6.84
CA LEU A 213 3.34 10.25 5.74
C LEU A 213 3.78 9.00 4.99
N THR A 214 5.07 8.94 4.64
CA THR A 214 5.71 7.80 3.96
C THR A 214 5.51 6.53 4.75
N LEU A 215 5.86 6.55 6.04
CA LEU A 215 5.74 5.38 6.90
C LEU A 215 4.29 4.87 6.96
N LYS A 216 3.31 5.75 7.10
CA LYS A 216 1.89 5.37 7.19
C LYS A 216 1.37 4.75 5.90
N ILE A 217 1.65 5.37 4.76
CA ILE A 217 1.23 4.86 3.45
C ILE A 217 1.94 3.54 3.15
N TYR A 218 3.25 3.47 3.44
CA TYR A 218 4.05 2.26 3.24
C TYR A 218 3.53 1.10 4.09
N LEU A 219 3.29 1.28 5.40
CA LEU A 219 2.78 0.21 6.26
C LEU A 219 1.44 -0.37 5.76
N LEU A 220 0.50 0.50 5.36
CA LEU A 220 -0.79 0.07 4.83
C LEU A 220 -0.65 -0.70 3.51
N GLN A 221 0.20 -0.22 2.61
CA GLN A 221 0.44 -0.89 1.33
C GLN A 221 1.20 -2.20 1.49
N PHE A 222 2.18 -2.24 2.40
CA PHE A 222 2.91 -3.44 2.76
C PHE A 222 1.95 -4.53 3.24
N VAL A 223 1.04 -4.21 4.17
CA VAL A 223 0.04 -5.19 4.62
C VAL A 223 -0.86 -5.60 3.46
N ASN A 224 -1.42 -4.67 2.69
CA ASN A 224 -2.34 -5.02 1.61
C ASN A 224 -1.69 -5.91 0.52
N TYR A 225 -0.41 -5.68 0.21
CA TYR A 225 0.31 -6.43 -0.80
C TYR A 225 0.81 -7.78 -0.27
N TYR A 226 1.47 -7.79 0.88
CA TYR A 226 2.13 -8.98 1.39
C TYR A 226 1.22 -9.86 2.27
N ALA A 227 0.10 -9.37 2.82
CA ALA A 227 -0.74 -10.15 3.73
C ALA A 227 -1.29 -11.42 3.08
N SER A 228 -1.69 -11.38 1.81
CA SER A 228 -2.14 -12.58 1.11
C SER A 228 -1.01 -13.59 0.95
N ILE A 229 0.22 -13.14 0.65
CA ILE A 229 1.40 -14.01 0.54
C ILE A 229 1.73 -14.63 1.90
N PHE A 230 1.76 -13.83 2.97
CA PHE A 230 1.99 -14.31 4.32
C PHE A 230 0.93 -15.34 4.74
N TYR A 231 -0.33 -15.09 4.42
CA TYR A 231 -1.41 -16.04 4.67
C TYR A 231 -1.19 -17.37 3.94
N ILE A 232 -0.89 -17.32 2.64
CA ILE A 232 -0.64 -18.50 1.80
C ILE A 232 0.60 -19.28 2.27
N ALA A 233 1.68 -18.59 2.63
CA ALA A 233 2.93 -19.23 3.02
C ALA A 233 2.87 -19.90 4.40
N PHE A 234 2.24 -19.24 5.39
CA PHE A 234 2.32 -19.67 6.79
C PHE A 234 1.03 -20.33 7.31
N PHE A 235 -0.14 -19.82 6.90
CA PHE A 235 -1.43 -20.24 7.47
C PHE A 235 -2.16 -21.27 6.60
N LYS A 236 -2.00 -21.22 5.27
CA LYS A 236 -2.61 -22.18 4.34
C LYS A 236 -2.06 -23.59 4.59
N GLY A 237 -2.96 -24.55 4.83
CA GLY A 237 -2.62 -25.98 5.03
C GLY A 237 -2.18 -26.40 6.44
N ASN A 238 -1.70 -25.48 7.30
CA ASN A 238 -1.11 -25.82 8.60
C ASN A 238 -2.11 -25.95 9.78
N ILE A 239 -3.36 -25.51 9.63
CA ILE A 239 -4.35 -25.49 10.74
C ILE A 239 -4.93 -26.88 11.00
N LYS A 240 -4.30 -27.71 11.84
CA LYS A 240 -4.85 -29.04 12.24
C LYS A 240 -5.84 -28.90 13.40
N SER A 241 -7.06 -28.42 13.14
CA SER A 241 -8.15 -28.36 14.14
C SER A 241 -9.18 -29.48 13.92
N PRO A 242 -9.73 -30.10 14.98
CA PRO A 242 -10.75 -31.15 14.87
C PRO A 242 -12.13 -30.63 14.42
N ASN A 243 -12.36 -29.32 14.44
CA ASN A 243 -13.66 -28.71 14.16
C ASN A 243 -14.06 -28.82 12.68
N GLN A 244 -15.31 -29.24 12.41
CA GLN A 244 -15.85 -29.50 11.05
C GLN A 244 -15.68 -28.30 10.11
N TRP A 245 -15.97 -27.08 10.56
CA TRP A 245 -15.84 -25.85 9.76
C TRP A 245 -14.42 -25.55 9.29
N VAL A 246 -13.38 -26.04 9.99
CA VAL A 246 -11.98 -25.92 9.55
C VAL A 246 -11.67 -26.93 8.45
N LYS A 247 -12.31 -28.10 8.48
CA LYS A 247 -12.21 -29.10 7.40
C LYS A 247 -12.91 -28.61 6.14
N ASP A 248 -14.07 -27.98 6.28
CA ASP A 248 -14.83 -27.40 5.16
C ASP A 248 -14.05 -26.24 4.52
N PHE A 249 -13.43 -25.38 5.33
CA PHE A 249 -12.57 -24.30 4.83
C PHE A 249 -11.33 -24.85 4.10
N LYS A 250 -10.71 -25.92 4.62
CA LYS A 250 -9.58 -26.61 3.97
C LYS A 250 -9.95 -27.29 2.67
N LEU A 251 -11.15 -27.86 2.58
CA LEU A 251 -11.65 -28.59 1.42
C LEU A 251 -11.90 -27.64 0.22
N VAL A 252 -12.39 -26.44 0.52
CA VAL A 252 -12.69 -25.39 -0.48
C VAL A 252 -11.42 -24.73 -1.06
N ASP A 253 -10.32 -24.66 -0.29
CA ASP A 253 -9.02 -24.12 -0.75
C ASP A 253 -8.26 -25.03 -1.74
N PHE A 254 -8.69 -26.29 -1.90
CA PHE A 254 -8.07 -27.26 -2.81
C PHE A 254 -8.85 -27.42 -4.13
N GLY A 255 -9.60 -26.41 -4.60
CA GLY A 255 -9.91 -26.35 -6.03
C GLY A 255 -8.59 -26.45 -6.83
N ASN A 256 -8.52 -27.32 -7.85
CA ASN A 256 -7.34 -27.80 -8.62
C ASN A 256 -6.44 -26.73 -9.30
N MET A 257 -6.17 -25.64 -8.61
CA MET A 257 -5.50 -24.45 -9.03
C MET A 257 -4.72 -23.96 -7.80
N GLY A 258 -3.64 -24.69 -7.47
CA GLY A 258 -2.64 -24.21 -6.50
C GLY A 258 -2.10 -22.85 -6.90
N LEU A 259 -1.34 -22.16 -6.02
CA LEU A 259 -0.67 -20.84 -6.10
C LEU A 259 -0.91 -19.90 -7.31
N PHE A 260 -0.95 -20.40 -8.54
CA PHE A 260 -1.18 -19.71 -9.82
C PHE A 260 -2.34 -18.69 -9.88
N PRO A 261 -3.58 -18.95 -9.40
CA PRO A 261 -4.64 -17.94 -9.43
C PRO A 261 -4.39 -16.80 -8.45
N GLU A 262 -3.74 -17.08 -7.32
CA GLU A 262 -3.38 -16.09 -6.31
C GLU A 262 -2.20 -15.24 -6.82
N TYR A 263 -1.24 -15.85 -7.53
CA TYR A 263 -0.18 -15.15 -8.27
C TYR A 263 -0.72 -14.27 -9.40
N LEU A 264 -1.72 -14.73 -10.18
CA LEU A 264 -2.41 -13.92 -11.19
C LEU A 264 -3.24 -12.79 -10.55
N GLU A 265 -3.81 -13.02 -9.37
CA GLU A 265 -4.45 -11.95 -8.59
C GLU A 265 -3.43 -10.89 -8.13
N MET A 266 -2.22 -11.30 -7.77
CA MET A 266 -1.13 -10.37 -7.42
C MET A 266 -0.54 -9.64 -8.62
N GLU A 267 -0.38 -10.31 -9.76
CA GLU A 267 -0.02 -9.65 -11.02
C GLU A 267 -1.09 -8.67 -11.46
N SER A 268 -2.39 -9.01 -11.36
CA SER A 268 -3.47 -8.09 -11.72
C SER A 268 -3.58 -6.89 -10.75
N LYS A 269 -3.24 -7.05 -9.47
CA LYS A 269 -3.07 -5.93 -8.52
C LYS A 269 -1.89 -5.02 -8.90
N SER A 270 -0.76 -5.60 -9.28
CA SER A 270 0.45 -4.86 -9.68
C SER A 270 0.25 -4.13 -11.03
N VAL A 271 -0.35 -4.80 -12.02
CA VAL A 271 -0.72 -4.24 -13.32
C VAL A 271 -1.83 -3.20 -13.21
N GLY A 272 -2.83 -3.42 -12.35
CA GLY A 272 -3.90 -2.47 -12.06
C GLY A 272 -3.38 -1.17 -11.44
N GLN A 273 -2.44 -1.26 -10.50
CA GLN A 273 -1.78 -0.08 -9.92
C GLN A 273 -0.96 0.68 -10.96
N ARG A 274 -0.16 -0.01 -11.80
CA ARG A 274 0.61 0.60 -12.90
C ARG A 274 -0.28 1.29 -13.95
N PHE A 275 -1.42 0.69 -14.28
CA PHE A 275 -2.37 1.28 -15.22
C PHE A 275 -3.03 2.55 -14.64
N GLN A 276 -3.22 2.61 -13.33
CA GLN A 276 -3.78 3.78 -12.65
C GLN A 276 -2.80 4.93 -12.50
N THR A 277 -1.55 4.69 -12.10
CA THR A 277 -0.52 5.74 -12.13
C THR A 277 -0.36 6.29 -13.55
N GLY A 278 -0.43 5.44 -14.58
CA GLY A 278 -0.45 5.88 -15.98
C GLY A 278 -1.70 6.70 -16.38
N ARG A 279 -2.89 6.41 -15.84
CA ARG A 279 -4.15 7.08 -16.21
C ARG A 279 -4.42 8.38 -15.44
N LEU A 280 -4.11 8.42 -14.14
CA LEU A 280 -4.11 9.65 -13.35
C LEU A 280 -3.11 10.66 -13.94
N ARG A 281 -1.96 10.18 -14.42
CA ARG A 281 -0.98 10.98 -15.16
C ARG A 281 -1.55 11.55 -16.46
N LYS A 282 -2.38 10.81 -17.20
CA LYS A 282 -3.09 11.30 -18.41
C LYS A 282 -4.21 12.29 -18.11
N GLN A 283 -4.89 12.15 -16.97
CA GLN A 283 -5.96 13.05 -16.53
C GLN A 283 -5.41 14.36 -15.93
N GLY A 284 -4.26 14.32 -15.27
CA GLY A 284 -3.50 15.51 -14.85
C GLY A 284 -2.79 16.22 -16.00
N SER A 285 -2.51 15.51 -17.10
CA SER A 285 -1.96 16.07 -18.34
C SER A 285 -3.03 16.52 -19.35
N VAL A 286 -4.27 16.76 -18.92
CA VAL A 286 -5.18 17.62 -19.69
C VAL A 286 -4.64 19.03 -19.50
N PRO A 287 -4.05 19.66 -20.54
CA PRO A 287 -3.67 21.05 -20.43
C PRO A 287 -4.90 21.81 -19.95
N ARG A 288 -4.75 22.67 -18.95
CA ARG A 288 -5.83 23.57 -18.56
C ARG A 288 -6.15 24.38 -19.84
N ILE A 289 -7.18 23.97 -20.60
CA ILE A 289 -7.57 24.60 -21.87
C ILE A 289 -8.22 25.93 -21.49
N LEU A 290 -7.40 26.87 -21.05
CA LEU A 290 -7.75 28.27 -20.91
C LEU A 290 -7.22 28.97 -22.16
N GLY A 291 -8.08 29.05 -23.17
CA GLY A 291 -7.87 29.88 -24.36
C GLY A 291 -6.87 29.32 -25.36
N ASP A 292 -7.39 28.63 -26.37
CA ASP A 292 -6.73 28.51 -27.66
C ASP A 292 -6.45 29.90 -28.24
N GLY A 293 -5.24 30.12 -28.76
CA GLY A 293 -5.07 31.11 -29.83
C GLY A 293 -3.81 31.98 -29.86
N ILE A 294 -2.99 32.06 -28.80
CA ILE A 294 -1.80 32.94 -28.84
C ILE A 294 -0.55 32.15 -28.48
N LYS A 295 0.29 31.88 -29.49
CA LYS A 295 1.69 31.45 -29.30
C LYS A 295 2.44 32.62 -28.65
N SER A 296 2.47 32.66 -27.32
CA SER A 296 3.27 33.63 -26.58
C SER A 296 4.76 33.37 -26.85
N PRO A 297 5.55 34.39 -27.21
CA PRO A 297 7.00 34.24 -27.39
C PRO A 297 7.72 33.91 -26.07
N ASN A 298 7.11 34.28 -24.94
CA ASN A 298 7.70 34.16 -23.63
C ASN A 298 7.70 32.71 -23.11
N GLN A 299 8.87 32.24 -22.68
CA GLN A 299 9.07 30.87 -22.19
C GLN A 299 8.28 30.58 -20.91
N TRP A 300 8.22 31.51 -19.96
CA TRP A 300 7.49 31.32 -18.71
C TRP A 300 5.99 31.06 -18.89
N VAL A 301 5.38 31.56 -19.96
CA VAL A 301 3.95 31.30 -20.27
C VAL A 301 3.76 29.86 -20.77
N LYS A 302 4.78 29.29 -21.41
CA LYS A 302 4.78 27.87 -21.80
C LYS A 302 4.99 26.99 -20.57
N ASP A 303 5.90 27.39 -19.69
CA ASP A 303 6.20 26.63 -18.47
C ASP A 303 5.03 26.66 -17.48
N PHE A 304 4.32 27.79 -17.36
CA PHE A 304 3.10 27.90 -16.56
C PHE A 304 1.95 27.01 -17.05
N LYS A 305 1.98 26.58 -18.32
CA LYS A 305 0.99 25.63 -18.88
C LYS A 305 1.35 24.18 -18.60
N LEU A 306 2.54 23.90 -18.07
CA LEU A 306 2.94 22.56 -17.67
C LEU A 306 2.21 22.14 -16.39
N VAL A 307 2.21 20.83 -16.13
CA VAL A 307 1.63 20.26 -14.92
C VAL A 307 2.53 20.59 -13.73
N ASP A 308 1.93 21.10 -12.65
CA ASP A 308 2.65 21.33 -11.40
C ASP A 308 3.17 20.01 -10.82
N PHE A 309 4.40 20.04 -10.32
CA PHE A 309 5.08 18.89 -9.70
C PHE A 309 4.38 18.39 -8.42
N GLY A 310 3.52 19.22 -7.81
CA GLY A 310 2.72 18.89 -6.63
C GLY A 310 3.52 18.90 -5.32
N ASN A 311 2.80 18.90 -4.19
CA ASN A 311 3.42 19.00 -2.87
C ASN A 311 4.11 17.70 -2.41
N MET A 312 3.80 16.57 -3.05
CA MET A 312 4.40 15.26 -2.73
C MET A 312 5.66 14.96 -3.54
N GLY A 313 5.99 15.79 -4.54
CA GLY A 313 7.18 15.63 -5.38
C GLY A 313 7.33 14.21 -5.94
N LEU A 314 8.49 13.58 -5.66
CA LEU A 314 8.87 12.24 -6.13
C LEU A 314 8.37 11.08 -5.25
N PHE A 315 7.61 11.38 -4.20
CA PHE A 315 7.13 10.37 -3.26
C PHE A 315 6.41 9.19 -3.93
N PRO A 316 5.44 9.38 -4.86
CA PRO A 316 4.73 8.26 -5.46
C PRO A 316 5.63 7.36 -6.32
N GLU A 317 6.68 7.91 -6.94
CA GLU A 317 7.66 7.16 -7.73
C GLU A 317 8.52 6.24 -6.83
N TYR A 318 9.03 6.77 -5.72
CA TYR A 318 9.79 5.95 -4.76
C TYR A 318 8.94 4.87 -4.10
N LEU A 319 7.68 5.22 -3.79
CA LEU A 319 6.71 4.28 -3.25
C LEU A 319 6.39 3.14 -4.24
N GLU A 320 6.39 3.40 -5.55
CA GLU A 320 6.24 2.34 -6.55
C GLU A 320 7.46 1.40 -6.56
N MET A 321 8.67 1.94 -6.48
CA MET A 321 9.89 1.14 -6.43
C MET A 321 9.99 0.28 -5.17
N GLY A 322 9.53 0.78 -4.02
CA GLY A 322 9.52 0.05 -2.75
C GLY A 322 8.50 -1.10 -2.68
N LYS A 323 7.64 -1.26 -3.69
CA LYS A 323 6.69 -2.39 -3.79
C LYS A 323 7.28 -3.62 -4.50
N PHE A 324 8.44 -3.49 -5.15
CA PHE A 324 9.13 -4.57 -5.87
C PHE A 324 10.19 -5.23 -5.00
#